data_AF-A0A3C1KA59-F1
#
_entry.id   AF-A0A3C1KA59-F1
#
_cell.length_a   1.000
_cell.length_b   1.000
_cell.length_c   1.000
_cell.angle_alpha   90.00
_cell.angle_beta   90.00
_cell.angle_gamma   90.00
#
_symmetry.space_group_name_H-M   'P 1'
#
loop_
_entity.id
_entity.type
_entity.pdbx_description
1 polymer ?
#
loop_
_entity_poly.entity_id
_entity_poly.type
_entity_poly.pdbx_seq_one_letter_code
_entity_poly.pdbx_strand_id
1 'polypeptide(L)' 'MSASGGNRAVIAALLANLGIALTKFLAWAFSGSASMLAEAIHSLADSGNQLLLLFGGRQARR' A
#
# COMPACT_ATOMS: atom_id res chain seq x y z
N MET A 1 -16.50 -6.60 -15.58
CA MET A 1 -15.66 -5.39 -15.38
C MET A 1 -14.22 -5.73 -15.74
N SER A 2 -13.58 -4.89 -16.55
CA SER A 2 -12.35 -5.13 -17.30
C SER A 2 -11.17 -5.72 -16.50
N ALA A 3 -10.89 -7.01 -16.68
CA ALA A 3 -9.83 -7.75 -15.98
C ALA A 3 -8.39 -7.33 -16.37
N SER A 4 -8.20 -6.40 -17.31
CA SER A 4 -6.88 -5.88 -17.72
C SER A 4 -6.47 -4.57 -17.03
N GLY A 5 -7.43 -3.75 -16.56
CA GLY A 5 -7.16 -2.48 -15.88
C GLY A 5 -6.91 -2.63 -14.38
N GLY A 6 -7.60 -3.58 -13.73
CA GLY A 6 -7.57 -3.75 -12.27
C GLY A 6 -6.18 -4.05 -11.70
N ASN A 7 -5.43 -5.01 -12.27
CA ASN A 7 -4.10 -5.33 -11.75
C ASN A 7 -3.11 -4.18 -11.92
N ARG A 8 -3.16 -3.41 -13.02
CA ARG A 8 -2.27 -2.25 -13.22
C ARG A 8 -2.60 -1.15 -12.21
N ALA A 9 -3.88 -0.89 -11.97
CA ALA A 9 -4.31 0.08 -10.97
C ALA A 9 -3.88 -0.33 -9.55
N VAL A 10 -4.00 -1.61 -9.19
CA VAL A 10 -3.56 -2.12 -7.88
C VAL A 10 -2.04 -2.03 -7.73
N ILE A 11 -1.26 -2.32 -8.78
CA ILE A 11 0.21 -2.16 -8.75
C ILE A 11 0.59 -0.68 -8.62
N ALA A 12 -0.08 0.23 -9.35
CA ALA A 12 0.17 1.66 -9.24
C ALA A 12 -0.15 2.18 -7.83
N ALA A 13 -1.28 1.75 -7.26
CA ALA A 13 -1.64 2.06 -5.88
C ALA A 13 -0.58 1.53 -4.90
N LEU A 14 -0.07 0.30 -5.12
CA LEU A 14 0.92 -0.32 -4.25
C LEU A 14 2.20 0.50 -4.18
N LEU A 15 2.70 0.92 -5.34
CA LEU A 15 3.89 1.76 -5.42
C LEU A 15 3.67 3.13 -4.76
N ALA A 16 2.51 3.74 -4.97
CA ALA A 16 2.17 5.02 -4.36
C ALA A 16 2.11 4.93 -2.82
N ASN A 17 1.41 3.93 -2.29
CA ASN A 17 1.27 3.75 -0.84
C ASN A 17 2.59 3.36 -0.16
N LEU A 18 3.46 2.61 -0.83
CA LEU A 18 4.80 2.33 -0.33
C LEU A 18 5.66 3.59 -0.30
N GLY A 19 5.61 4.44 -1.34
CA GLY A 19 6.33 5.71 -1.35
C GLY A 19 5.87 6.67 -0.25
N ILE A 20 4.55 6.75 -0.03
CA ILE A 20 3.95 7.54 1.05
C ILE A 20 4.35 6.97 2.42
N ALA A 21 4.26 5.65 2.60
CA ALA A 21 4.66 4.99 3.85
C ALA A 21 6.12 5.31 4.19
N LEU A 22 7.03 5.20 3.21
CA LEU A 22 8.45 5.51 3.40
C LEU A 22 8.66 6.96 3.84
N THR A 23 7.97 7.90 3.19
CA THR A 23 8.03 9.32 3.53
C THR A 23 7.49 9.57 4.95
N LYS A 24 6.38 8.94 5.33
CA LYS A 24 5.80 9.06 6.68
C LYS A 24 6.69 8.44 7.75
N PHE A 25 7.33 7.31 7.48
CA PHE A 25 8.30 6.70 8.40
C PHE A 25 9.53 7.58 8.59
N LEU A 26 10.05 8.20 7.53
CA LEU A 26 11.13 9.18 7.63
C LEU A 26 10.69 10.39 8.45
N ALA A 27 9.52 10.97 8.13
CA ALA A 27 8.98 12.11 8.86
C ALA A 27 8.75 11.79 10.35
N TRP A 28 8.25 10.59 10.66
CA TRP A 28 8.14 10.10 12.03
C TRP A 28 9.51 9.99 12.71
N ALA A 29 10.53 9.44 12.03
CA ALA A 29 11.86 9.31 12.62
C ALA A 29 12.46 10.67 13.03
N PHE A 30 12.17 11.73 12.27
CA PHE A 30 12.56 13.09 12.63
C PHE A 30 11.64 13.73 13.68
N SER A 31 10.32 13.52 13.62
CA SER A 31 9.37 14.21 14.49
C SER A 31 9.15 13.51 15.83
N GLY A 32 9.44 12.21 15.95
CA GLY A 32 9.13 11.36 17.10
C GLY A 32 7.63 11.18 17.41
N SER A 33 6.72 11.64 16.54
CA SER A 33 5.28 11.69 16.83
C SER A 33 4.61 10.32 16.74
N ALA A 34 4.00 9.86 17.84
CA ALA A 34 3.20 8.64 17.84
C ALA A 34 2.05 8.65 16.80
N SER A 35 1.45 9.81 16.53
CA SER A 35 0.41 9.95 15.50
C SER A 35 0.97 9.75 14.09
N MET A 36 2.17 10.26 13.82
CA MET A 36 2.82 10.11 12.51
C MET A 36 3.24 8.65 12.27
N LEU A 37 3.67 7.95 13.32
CA LEU A 37 3.94 6.50 13.26
C LEU A 37 2.67 5.71 12.96
N ALA A 38 1.56 6.02 13.63
CA ALA A 38 0.28 5.37 13.37
C ALA A 38 -0.15 5.54 11.91
N GLU A 39 0.00 6.75 11.36
CA GLU A 39 -0.26 7.01 9.95
C GLU A 39 0.71 6.30 8.99
N ALA A 40 1.98 6.14 9.37
CA ALA A 40 2.97 5.41 8.58
C ALA A 40 2.64 3.90 8.53
N ILE A 41 2.26 3.32 9.67
CA ILE A 41 1.82 1.93 9.78
C ILE A 41 0.52 1.72 9.00
N HIS A 42 -0.42 2.67 9.04
CA HIS A 42 -1.63 2.62 8.23
C HIS A 42 -1.31 2.54 6.72
N SER A 43 -0.43 3.43 6.22
CA SER A 43 0.00 3.42 4.81
C SER A 43 0.71 2.12 4.40
N LEU A 44 1.42 1.49 5.34
CA LEU A 44 2.02 0.17 5.16
C LEU A 44 0.95 -0.94 5.09
N ALA A 45 -0.05 -0.90 5.97
CA ALA A 45 -1.16 -1.86 5.97
C ALA A 45 -1.96 -1.82 4.67
N ASP A 46 -2.20 -0.61 4.12
CA ASP A 46 -2.84 -0.45 2.81
C ASP A 46 -2.04 -1.12 1.69
N SER A 47 -0.71 -0.96 1.72
CA SER A 47 0.18 -1.67 0.77
C SER A 47 0.02 -3.19 0.89
N GLY A 48 -0.12 -3.70 2.12
CA GLY A 48 -0.47 -5.10 2.39
C GLY A 48 -1.80 -5.52 1.77
N ASN A 49 -2.84 -4.69 1.88
CA ASN A 49 -4.13 -4.95 1.25
C ASN A 49 -4.03 -5.04 -0.28
N GLN A 50 -3.22 -4.18 -0.91
CA GLN A 50 -2.97 -4.23 -2.35
C GLN A 50 -2.24 -5.51 -2.78
N LEU A 51 -1.29 -6.01 -1.97
CA LEU A 51 -0.67 -7.31 -2.20
C LEU A 51 -1.67 -8.47 -2.13
N LEU A 52 -2.56 -8.45 -1.13
CA LEU A 52 -3.63 -9.45 -0.99
C LEU A 52 -4.58 -9.43 -2.19
N LEU A 53 -4.97 -8.25 -2.68
CA LEU A 53 -5.80 -8.12 -3.87
C LEU A 53 -5.11 -8.69 -5.13
N LEU A 54 -3.80 -8.45 -5.29
CA LEU A 54 -3.03 -9.03 -6.39
C LEU A 54 -2.94 -10.56 -6.28
N PHE A 55 -2.76 -11.08 -5.07
CA PHE A 55 -2.71 -12.53 -4.81
C PHE A 55 -4.07 -13.18 -5.04
N GLY A 56 -5.14 -12.67 -4.42
CA GLY A 56 -6.50 -13.17 -4.59
C GLY A 56 -6.97 -13.08 -6.05
N GLY A 57 -6.62 -12.01 -6.75
CA GLY A 57 -6.90 -11.87 -8.18
C GLY A 57 -6.10 -12.82 -9.07
N ARG A 58 -4.98 -13.40 -8.61
CA ARG A 58 -4.29 -14.51 -9.28
C ARG A 58 -4.95 -15.85 -8.96
N GLN A 59 -5.34 -16.05 -7.70
CA GLN A 59 -6.02 -17.27 -7.24
C GLN A 59 -7.38 -17.45 -7.94
N ALA A 60 -8.18 -16.39 -8.06
CA ALA A 60 -9.51 -16.42 -8.68
C ALA A 60 -9.49 -16.61 -10.21
N ARG A 61 -8.32 -16.50 -10.84
CA ARG A 61 -8.12 -16.76 -12.28
C ARG A 61 -7.64 -18.18 -12.58
N ARG A 62 -7.28 -18.95 -11.55
CA ARG A 62 -7.09 -20.40 -11.64
C ARG A 62 -8.42 -21.10 -11.45
#